data_AF-Q9L993-F1
#
_entry.id   AF-Q9L993-F1
#
_cell.length_a   1.000
_cell.length_b   1.000
_cell.length_c   1.000
_cell.angle_alpha   90.00
_cell.angle_beta   90.00
_cell.angle_gamma   90.00
#
_symmetry.space_group_name_H-M   'P 1'
#
loop_
_entity.id
_entity.type
_entity.pdbx_description
1 polymer ?
#
loop_
_entity_poly.entity_id
_entity_poly.type
_entity_poly.pdbx_seq_one_letter_code
_entity_poly.pdbx_strand_id
1 'polypeptide(L)' 'MKSQFLLSISEHMQTRFYAKKTIEAYLHWITRYICFHNKKHPRLMGDKEVELFLTHLAVNGNVAAKTQS' A
#
# COMPACT_ATOMS: atom_id res chain seq x y z
N MET A 1 5.58 -15.61 -8.44
CA MET A 1 6.87 -14.90 -8.23
C MET A 1 6.68 -13.82 -7.17
N LYS A 2 7.59 -13.69 -6.20
CA LYS A 2 7.55 -12.60 -5.21
C LYS A 2 7.94 -11.27 -5.89
N SER A 3 7.22 -10.19 -5.59
CA SER A 3 7.57 -8.85 -6.10
C SER A 3 8.85 -8.38 -5.41
N GLN A 4 9.90 -8.09 -6.19
CA GLN A 4 11.18 -7.57 -5.66
C GLN A 4 11.00 -6.20 -4.99
N PHE A 5 10.05 -5.40 -5.45
CA PHE A 5 9.70 -4.11 -4.84
C PHE A 5 9.11 -4.27 -3.43
N LEU A 6 8.22 -5.25 -3.23
CA LEU A 6 7.63 -5.49 -1.90
C LEU A 6 8.66 -6.09 -0.93
N LEU A 7 9.59 -6.90 -1.44
CA LEU A 7 10.67 -7.45 -0.63
C LEU A 7 11.59 -6.35 -0.10
N SER A 8 12.01 -5.42 -0.96
CA SER A 8 12.88 -4.31 -0.54
C SER A 8 12.22 -3.39 0.49
N ILE A 9 10.91 -3.17 0.40
CA ILE A 9 10.15 -2.43 1.43
C ILE A 9 10.16 -3.18 2.76
N SER A 10 9.91 -4.49 2.74
CA SER A 10 9.93 -5.31 3.95
C SER A 10 11.29 -5.23 4.66
N GLU A 11 12.38 -5.40 3.92
CA GLU A 11 13.75 -5.31 4.44
C GLU A 11 14.06 -3.91 4.99
N HIS A 12 13.63 -2.86 4.28
CA HIS A 12 13.78 -1.48 4.71
C HIS A 12 13.04 -1.15 6.01
N MET A 13 11.87 -1.75 6.25
CA MET A 13 11.14 -1.58 7.51
C MET A 13 11.71 -2.45 8.64
N GLN A 14 12.18 -3.67 8.33
CA GLN A 14 12.84 -4.55 9.31
C GLN A 14 14.11 -3.91 9.88
N THR A 15 14.94 -3.30 9.01
CA THR A 15 16.16 -2.57 9.42
C THR A 15 15.89 -1.35 10.30
N ARG A 16 14.64 -0.85 10.32
CA ARG A 16 14.17 0.23 11.19
C ARG A 16 13.41 -0.26 12.42
N PHE A 17 13.45 -1.57 12.69
CA PHE A 17 12.80 -2.19 13.85
C PHE A 17 11.28 -1.94 13.93
N TYR A 18 10.60 -1.80 12.78
CA TYR A 18 9.15 -1.78 12.77
C TYR A 18 8.60 -3.11 13.29
N ALA A 19 7.53 -3.05 14.09
CA ALA A 19 6.83 -4.25 14.53
C ALA A 19 6.35 -5.07 13.32
N LYS A 20 6.44 -6.40 13.42
CA LYS A 20 6.03 -7.33 12.34
C LYS A 20 4.61 -7.05 11.83
N LYS A 21 3.66 -6.80 12.74
CA LYS A 21 2.27 -6.44 12.38
C LYS A 21 2.19 -5.14 11.57
N THR A 22 3.03 -4.16 11.86
CA THR A 22 3.10 -2.90 11.10
C THR A 22 3.62 -3.16 9.69
N ILE A 23 4.66 -3.98 9.53
CA ILE A 23 5.19 -4.35 8.21
C ILE A 23 4.13 -5.06 7.38
N GLU A 24 3.43 -6.04 7.97
CA GLU A 24 2.35 -6.77 7.30
C GLU A 24 1.21 -5.84 6.86
N ALA A 25 0.80 -4.91 7.72
CA ALA A 25 -0.23 -3.93 7.40
C ALA A 25 0.20 -3.00 6.24
N TYR A 26 1.43 -2.51 6.27
CA TYR A 26 1.95 -1.61 5.23
C TYR A 26 2.08 -2.33 3.89
N LEU A 27 2.64 -3.54 3.88
CA LEU A 27 2.73 -4.35 2.65
C LEU A 27 1.35 -4.69 2.08
N HIS A 28 0.35 -4.92 2.93
CA HIS A 28 -1.03 -5.13 2.50
C HIS A 28 -1.57 -3.91 1.74
N TRP A 29 -1.45 -2.71 2.32
CA TRP A 29 -1.93 -1.48 1.68
C TRP A 29 -1.16 -1.12 0.42
N ILE A 30 0.17 -1.25 0.42
CA ILE A 30 1.01 -0.99 -0.75
C ILE A 30 0.64 -1.94 -1.88
N THR A 31 0.40 -3.22 -1.58
CA THR A 31 -0.02 -4.21 -2.60
C THR A 31 -1.38 -3.86 -3.18
N ARG A 32 -2.37 -3.51 -2.35
CA ARG A 32 -3.70 -3.10 -2.80
C ARG A 32 -3.65 -1.86 -3.69
N TYR A 33 -2.86 -0.86 -3.30
CA TYR A 33 -2.64 0.36 -4.07
C TYR A 33 -2.05 0.06 -5.45
N ILE A 34 -0.99 -0.75 -5.52
CA ILE A 34 -0.35 -1.14 -6.79
C ILE A 34 -1.31 -1.93 -7.68
N CYS A 35 -2.07 -2.88 -7.10
CA CYS A 35 -3.03 -3.69 -7.86
C CYS A 35 -4.19 -2.85 -8.40
N PHE A 36 -4.68 -1.87 -7.63
CA PHE A 36 -5.72 -0.93 -8.08
C PHE A 36 -5.26 -0.14 -9.31
N HIS A 37 -3.99 0.25 -9.35
CA HIS A 37 -3.37 0.94 -10.50
C HIS A 37 -2.76 -0.01 -11.53
N ASN A 38 -3.33 -1.21 -11.71
CA ASN A 38 -2.92 -2.18 -12.74
C ASN A 38 -1.42 -2.54 -12.72
N LYS A 39 -0.83 -2.64 -11.53
CA LYS A 39 0.61 -2.93 -11.32
C LYS A 39 1.55 -1.85 -11.85
N LYS A 40 1.06 -0.61 -12.03
CA LYS A 40 1.90 0.57 -12.28
C LYS A 40 2.88 0.76 -11.12
N HIS A 41 4.15 1.01 -11.44
CA HIS A 41 5.17 1.19 -10.41
C HIS A 41 4.93 2.50 -9.62
N PRO A 42 4.96 2.51 -8.28
CA PRO A 42 4.65 3.70 -7.46
C PRO A 42 5.47 4.95 -7.77
N ARG A 43 6.71 4.80 -8.25
CA ARG A 43 7.53 5.94 -8.73
C ARG A 43 6.90 6.75 -9.87
N LEU A 44 5.95 6.17 -10.61
CA LEU A 44 5.24 6.84 -11.71
C LEU A 44 3.86 7.36 -11.28
N MET A 45 3.57 7.32 -9.98
CA MET A 45 2.30 7.70 -9.38
C MET A 45 2.56 8.79 -8.34
N GLY A 46 1.59 9.66 -8.14
CA GLY A 46 1.66 10.74 -7.15
C GLY A 46 0.33 10.93 -6.44
N ASP A 47 0.12 12.14 -5.95
CA ASP A 47 -1.02 12.47 -5.08
C ASP A 47 -2.37 12.15 -5.72
N LYS A 48 -2.49 12.34 -7.04
CA LYS A 48 -3.72 12.02 -7.79
C LYS A 48 -4.07 10.54 -7.72
N GLU A 49 -3.10 9.65 -7.92
CA GLU A 49 -3.33 8.20 -7.80
C GLU A 49 -3.64 7.78 -6.37
N VAL A 50 -3.06 8.45 -5.38
CA VAL A 50 -3.37 8.24 -3.96
C VAL A 50 -4.82 8.63 -3.67
N GLU A 51 -5.25 9.82 -4.09
CA GLU A 51 -6.61 10.32 -3.89
C GLU A 51 -7.65 9.42 -4.56
N LEU A 52 -7.38 8.97 -5.79
CA LEU A 52 -8.24 8.01 -6.51
C LEU A 52 -8.36 6.68 -5.75
N PHE A 53 -7.27 6.18 -5.18
CA PHE A 53 -7.30 4.96 -4.40
C PHE A 53 -8.08 5.13 -3.10
N LEU A 54 -7.86 6.22 -2.36
CA LEU A 54 -8.60 6.51 -1.13
C LEU A 54 -10.10 6.69 -1.40
N THR A 55 -10.46 7.41 -2.47
CA THR A 55 -11.85 7.54 -2.93
C THR A 55 -12.46 6.18 -3.26
N HIS A 56 -11.73 5.33 -3.98
CA HIS A 56 -12.19 3.98 -4.28
C HIS A 56 -12.42 3.15 -3.01
N LEU A 57 -11.51 3.24 -2.03
CA LEU A 57 -11.68 2.57 -0.75
C LEU A 57 -12.93 3.07 0.00
N ALA A 58 -13.21 4.38 -0.05
CA ALA A 58 -14.35 4.99 0.66
C ALA A 58 -15.68 4.60 0.03
N VAL A 59 -15.75 4.57 -1.30
CA VAL A 59 -16.99 4.34 -2.05
C VAL A 59 -17.30 2.86 -2.24
N ASN A 60 -16.29 2.04 -2.58
CA ASN A 60 -16.48 0.64 -2.97
C ASN A 60 -15.92 -0.37 -1.96
N GLY A 61 -15.05 0.06 -1.05
CA GLY A 61 -14.30 -0.83 -0.19
C GLY A 61 -15.01 -1.23 1.11
N ASN A 62 -16.13 -0.58 1.48
CA ASN A 62 -16.79 -0.74 2.78
C ASN A 62 -15.80 -0.74 3.98
N VAL A 63 -14.66 -0.06 3.83
CA VAL A 63 -13.65 0.04 4.88
C VAL A 63 -14.07 1.15 5.84
N ALA A 64 -14.01 0.86 7.14
CA ALA A 64 -14.34 1.83 8.17
C ALA A 64 -13.47 3.10 8.03
N ALA A 65 -14.01 4.27 8.39
CA ALA A 65 -13.30 5.54 8.27
C ALA A 65 -11.88 5.52 8.90
N LYS A 66 -11.72 4.79 10.01
CA LYS A 66 -10.45 4.61 10.73
C LYS A 66 -9.37 3.88 9.93
N THR A 67 -9.75 3.25 8.81
CA THR A 67 -8.85 2.56 7.89
C THR A 67 -8.25 3.50 6.84
N GLN A 68 -8.80 4.72 6.67
CA GLN A 68 -8.33 5.74 5.73
C GLN A 68 -7.84 7.04 6.38
N SER A 69 -8.19 7.27 7.66
CA SER A 69 -7.76 8.43 8.45
C SER A 69 -6.33 8.32 8.97
#